data_AF-T0HIE2-F1
#
_entry.id   AF-T0HIE2-F1
#
_cell.length_a   1.000
_cell.length_b   1.000
_cell.length_c   1.000
_cell.angle_alpha   90.00
_cell.angle_beta   90.00
_cell.angle_gamma   90.00
#
_symmetry.space_group_name_H-M   'P 1'
#
loop_
_entity.id
_entity.type
_entity.pdbx_description
1 polymer ?
#
loop_
_entity_poly.entity_id
_entity_poly.type
_entity_poly.pdbx_seq_one_letter_code
_entity_poly.pdbx_strand_id
1 'polypeptide(L)'
;MLNLDPVKTQAVAAQTRQAFAALDTALVDAAQLTTAFVAASQGSGLTASESQRILKQIHDSATKIIEGRGDMIRATALLTRCLEHSAIPVTSVGCPIGLEQEEDKRETAHHLTLVA
;
A
#
# COMPACT_ATOMS: atom_id res chain seq x y z
N MET A 1 -1.67 9.26 27.23
CA MET A 1 -2.85 9.14 26.34
C MET A 1 -2.81 10.30 25.37
N LEU A 2 -2.87 10.03 24.06
CA LEU A 2 -2.88 11.08 23.04
C LEU A 2 -4.26 11.75 22.98
N ASN A 3 -4.28 13.09 22.94
CA ASN A 3 -5.50 13.88 22.76
C ASN A 3 -5.69 14.20 21.27
N LEU A 4 -6.44 13.36 20.58
CA LEU A 4 -6.70 13.46 19.15
C LEU A 4 -8.14 13.94 18.90
N ASP A 5 -8.33 14.74 17.86
CA ASP A 5 -9.66 15.19 17.42
C ASP A 5 -10.34 14.06 16.64
N PRO A 6 -11.53 13.58 17.07
CA PRO A 6 -12.20 12.45 16.42
C PRO A 6 -12.58 12.71 14.96
N VAL A 7 -13.02 13.93 14.63
CA VAL A 7 -13.48 14.29 13.27
C VAL A 7 -12.28 14.34 12.33
N LYS A 8 -11.19 14.98 12.75
CA LYS A 8 -9.95 15.03 11.96
C LYS A 8 -9.34 13.64 11.78
N THR A 9 -9.39 12.80 12.82
CA THR A 9 -8.92 11.42 12.77
C THR A 9 -9.72 10.59 11.75
N GLN A 10 -11.05 10.72 11.74
CA GLN A 10 -11.90 10.08 10.76
C GLN A 10 -11.61 10.54 9.33
N ALA A 11 -11.33 11.84 9.15
CA ALA A 11 -10.95 12.39 7.85
C ALA A 11 -9.63 11.78 7.34
N VAL A 12 -8.62 11.63 8.21
CA VAL A 12 -7.36 10.94 7.86
C VAL A 12 -7.66 9.50 7.41
N ALA A 13 -8.47 8.75 8.15
CA ALA A 13 -8.84 7.38 7.76
C ALA A 13 -9.56 7.30 6.41
N ALA A 14 -10.45 8.25 6.11
CA ALA A 14 -11.10 8.32 4.81
C ALA A 14 -10.10 8.64 3.68
N GLN A 15 -9.22 9.61 3.89
CA GLN A 15 -8.18 10.01 2.92
C GLN A 15 -7.17 8.89 2.67
N THR A 16 -6.79 8.15 3.71
CA THR A 16 -5.93 6.96 3.58
C THR A 16 -6.56 5.90 2.68
N ARG A 17 -7.85 5.58 2.85
CA ARG A 17 -8.55 4.63 1.97
C ARG A 17 -8.60 5.12 0.53
N GLN A 18 -8.85 6.41 0.33
CA GLN A 18 -8.84 7.02 -0.99
C GLN A 18 -7.45 6.94 -1.64
N ALA A 19 -6.38 7.17 -0.87
CA ALA A 19 -5.01 7.07 -1.36
C ALA A 19 -4.67 5.64 -1.83
N PHE A 20 -5.07 4.61 -1.08
CA PHE A 20 -4.90 3.22 -1.52
C PHE A 20 -5.65 2.93 -2.83
N ALA A 21 -6.90 3.35 -2.94
CA ALA A 21 -7.68 3.17 -4.16
C ALA A 21 -7.05 3.88 -5.38
N ALA A 22 -6.43 5.05 -5.17
CA ALA A 22 -5.71 5.77 -6.21
C ALA A 22 -4.43 5.03 -6.64
N LEU A 23 -3.67 4.47 -5.70
CA LEU A 23 -2.48 3.66 -6.01
C LEU A 23 -2.86 2.36 -6.74
N ASP A 24 -3.93 1.69 -6.33
CA ASP A 24 -4.42 0.48 -6.98
C ASP A 24 -4.88 0.77 -8.42
N THR A 25 -5.59 1.89 -8.63
CA THR A 25 -5.95 2.37 -9.98
C THR A 25 -4.70 2.65 -10.83
N ALA A 26 -3.71 3.34 -10.26
CA ALA A 26 -2.49 3.68 -10.99
C ALA A 26 -1.69 2.43 -11.41
N LEU A 27 -1.74 1.34 -10.63
CA LEU A 27 -1.14 0.05 -11.03
C LEU A 27 -1.88 -0.60 -12.20
N VAL A 28 -3.21 -0.54 -12.19
CA VAL A 28 -4.02 -1.01 -13.33
C VAL A 28 -3.67 -0.22 -14.59
N ASP A 29 -3.60 1.11 -14.49
CA ASP A 29 -3.27 1.98 -15.62
C ASP A 29 -1.85 1.71 -16.16
N ALA A 30 -0.87 1.46 -15.29
CA ALA A 30 0.49 1.10 -15.70
C ALA A 30 0.55 -0.24 -16.44
N ALA A 31 -0.22 -1.24 -16.01
CA ALA A 31 -0.33 -2.54 -16.69
C ALA A 31 -1.01 -2.40 -18.06
N GLN A 32 -2.08 -1.59 -18.14
CA GLN A 32 -2.75 -1.28 -19.40
C GLN A 32 -1.82 -0.54 -20.36
N LEU A 33 -1.06 0.46 -19.87
CA LEU A 33 -0.07 1.18 -20.67
C LEU A 33 1.01 0.25 -21.22
N THR A 34 1.51 -0.67 -20.41
CA THR A 34 2.49 -1.67 -20.85
C THR A 34 1.92 -2.51 -21.99
N THR A 35 0.69 -2.99 -21.84
CA THR A 35 -0.01 -3.79 -22.87
C THR A 35 -0.21 -2.99 -24.15
N ALA A 36 -0.70 -1.76 -24.04
CA ALA A 36 -0.93 -0.86 -25.16
C ALA A 36 0.38 -0.54 -25.89
N PHE A 37 1.46 -0.30 -25.16
CA PHE A 37 2.77 -0.05 -25.76
C PHE A 37 3.29 -1.27 -26.52
N VAL A 38 3.21 -2.47 -25.94
CA VAL A 38 3.64 -3.71 -26.63
C VAL A 38 2.84 -3.89 -27.93
N ALA A 39 1.52 -3.71 -27.90
CA ALA A 39 0.68 -3.80 -29.09
C ALA A 39 1.05 -2.74 -30.13
N ALA A 40 1.23 -1.48 -29.72
CA ALA A 40 1.59 -0.38 -30.62
C ALA A 40 3.00 -0.52 -31.20
N SER A 41 3.92 -1.18 -30.48
CA SER A 41 5.29 -1.38 -30.95
C SER A 41 5.38 -2.39 -32.11
N GLN A 42 4.38 -3.25 -32.28
CA GLN A 42 4.34 -4.23 -33.38
C GLN A 42 4.15 -3.51 -34.71
N GLY A 43 5.11 -3.70 -35.63
CA GLY A 43 5.09 -3.03 -36.93
C GLY A 43 5.40 -1.52 -36.89
N SER A 44 5.77 -0.97 -35.72
CA SER A 44 6.09 0.45 -35.56
C SER A 44 7.40 0.90 -36.22
N GLY A 45 8.28 -0.05 -36.59
CA GLY A 45 9.64 0.24 -37.03
C GLY A 45 10.63 0.57 -35.90
N LEU A 46 10.20 0.55 -34.64
CA LEU A 46 11.11 0.69 -33.49
C LEU A 46 12.13 -0.45 -33.47
N THR A 47 13.38 -0.11 -33.18
CA THR A 47 14.39 -1.12 -32.87
C THR A 47 14.08 -1.80 -31.53
N ALA A 48 14.57 -3.02 -31.35
CA ALA A 48 14.43 -3.74 -30.09
C ALA A 48 15.01 -2.95 -28.90
N SER A 49 16.09 -2.19 -29.11
CA SER A 49 16.71 -1.37 -28.08
C SER A 49 15.83 -0.19 -27.66
N GLU A 50 15.14 0.45 -28.60
CA GLU A 50 14.23 1.57 -28.31
C GLU A 50 12.99 1.10 -27.55
N SER A 51 12.36 0.03 -28.03
CA SER A 51 11.17 -0.53 -27.37
C SER A 51 11.50 -1.05 -25.97
N GLN A 52 12.66 -1.71 -25.79
CA GLN A 52 13.10 -2.18 -24.48
C GLN A 52 13.39 -1.03 -23.50
N ARG A 53 13.97 0.08 -23.97
CA ARG A 53 14.20 1.26 -23.12
C ARG A 53 12.89 1.85 -22.64
N ILE A 54 11.86 1.93 -23.50
CA ILE A 54 10.54 2.43 -23.13
C ILE A 54 9.86 1.50 -22.14
N LEU A 55 9.85 0.19 -22.41
CA LEU A 55 9.31 -0.82 -21.48
C LEU A 55 9.98 -0.73 -20.11
N LYS A 56 11.30 -0.54 -20.07
CA LYS A 56 12.02 -0.35 -18.81
C LYS A 56 11.53 0.90 -18.06
N GLN A 57 11.29 2.02 -18.73
CA GLN A 57 10.78 3.22 -18.05
C GLN A 57 9.36 3.03 -17.50
N ILE A 58 8.48 2.35 -18.24
CA ILE A 58 7.12 2.01 -17.77
C ILE A 58 7.21 1.11 -16.52
N HIS A 59 8.07 0.09 -16.56
CA HIS A 59 8.31 -0.81 -15.44
C HIS A 59 8.91 -0.10 -14.21
N ASP A 60 9.92 0.74 -14.41
CA ASP A 60 10.54 1.51 -13.32
C ASP A 60 9.53 2.47 -12.67
N SER A 61 8.58 3.01 -13.46
CA SER A 61 7.45 3.80 -12.94
C SER A 61 6.48 2.96 -12.12
N ALA A 62 6.05 1.80 -12.63
CA ALA A 62 5.15 0.88 -11.93
C ALA A 62 5.75 0.40 -10.61
N THR A 63 7.06 0.12 -10.58
CA THR A 63 7.79 -0.29 -9.37
C THR A 63 7.65 0.75 -8.26
N LYS A 64 7.79 2.04 -8.56
CA LYS A 64 7.63 3.12 -7.57
C LYS A 64 6.22 3.19 -6.98
N ILE A 65 5.19 2.86 -7.77
CA ILE A 65 3.81 2.81 -7.28
C ILE A 65 3.66 1.65 -6.27
N ILE A 66 4.23 0.48 -6.58
CA ILE A 66 4.24 -0.69 -5.68
C ILE A 66 4.98 -0.37 -4.37
N GLU A 67 6.16 0.24 -4.48
CA GLU A 67 6.96 0.67 -3.32
C GLU A 67 6.18 1.66 -2.45
N GLY A 68 5.60 2.70 -3.06
CA GLY A 68 4.78 3.69 -2.37
C GLY A 68 3.55 3.08 -1.68
N ARG A 69 2.94 2.06 -2.28
CA ARG A 69 1.86 1.29 -1.64
C ARG A 69 2.36 0.55 -0.39
N GLY A 70 3.56 -0.03 -0.45
CA GLY A 70 4.22 -0.64 0.71
C GLY A 70 4.52 0.37 1.83
N ASP A 71 4.98 1.57 1.48
CA ASP A 71 5.18 2.68 2.42
C ASP A 71 3.87 3.11 3.09
N MET A 72 2.79 3.21 2.32
CA MET A 72 1.46 3.54 2.85
C MET A 72 0.97 2.49 3.87
N ILE A 73 1.21 1.20 3.63
CA ILE A 73 0.87 0.13 4.59
C ILE A 73 1.64 0.32 5.91
N ARG A 74 2.94 0.66 5.84
CA ARG A 74 3.74 0.93 7.04
C ARG A 74 3.25 2.17 7.77
N ALA A 75 2.90 3.22 7.03
CA ALA A 75 2.36 4.46 7.58
C ALA A 75 1.01 4.23 8.29
N THR A 76 0.10 3.43 7.72
CA THR A 76 -1.19 3.13 8.36
C THR A 76 -1.04 2.27 9.61
N ALA A 77 -0.07 1.34 9.63
CA ALA A 77 0.25 0.60 10.85
C ALA A 77 0.75 1.52 11.97
N LEU A 78 1.61 2.51 11.65
CA LEU A 78 2.04 3.52 12.61
C LEU A 78 0.88 4.39 13.11
N LEU A 79 -0.01 4.81 12.21
CA LEU A 79 -1.19 5.60 12.56
C LEU A 79 -2.15 4.82 13.47
N THR A 80 -2.35 3.53 13.18
CA THR A 80 -3.20 2.64 13.98
C THR A 80 -2.68 2.53 15.41
N ARG A 81 -1.36 2.30 15.58
CA ARG A 81 -0.72 2.34 16.91
C ARG A 81 -0.91 3.67 17.65
N CYS A 82 -0.92 4.81 16.95
CA CYS A 82 -1.21 6.09 17.58
C CYS A 82 -2.68 6.16 18.08
N LEU A 83 -3.62 5.56 17.35
CA LEU A 83 -5.03 5.54 17.75
C LEU A 83 -5.29 4.61 18.94
N GLU A 84 -4.62 3.47 19.00
CA GLU A 84 -4.68 2.55 20.16
C GLU A 84 -4.24 3.22 21.47
N HIS A 85 -3.27 4.15 21.40
CA HIS A 85 -2.81 4.93 22.54
C HIS A 85 -3.64 6.22 22.78
N SER A 86 -4.76 6.39 22.07
CA SER A 86 -5.65 7.55 22.14
C SER A 86 -6.96 7.24 22.87
N ALA A 87 -7.72 8.29 23.21
CA ALA A 87 -9.06 8.16 23.79
C ALA A 87 -10.15 7.76 22.77
N ILE A 88 -9.80 7.64 21.48
CA ILE A 88 -10.76 7.51 20.39
C ILE A 88 -11.12 6.02 20.23
N PRO A 89 -12.41 5.65 20.18
CA PRO A 89 -12.84 4.26 20.00
C PRO A 89 -12.60 3.69 18.59
N VAL A 90 -12.03 4.49 17.68
CA VAL A 90 -11.76 4.10 16.28
C VAL A 90 -10.39 3.44 16.23
N THR A 91 -10.37 2.12 16.06
CA THR A 91 -9.16 1.29 16.20
C THR A 91 -8.41 1.04 14.89
N SER A 92 -8.85 1.53 13.72
CA SER A 92 -8.05 1.34 12.49
C SER A 92 -8.18 2.48 11.47
N VAL A 93 -7.02 2.93 10.97
CA VAL A 93 -6.93 3.84 9.83
C VAL A 93 -6.83 3.00 8.56
N GLY A 94 -7.99 2.61 8.03
CA GLY A 94 -8.09 2.05 6.68
C GLY A 94 -7.92 0.53 6.55
N CYS A 95 -8.08 -0.23 7.64
CA CYS A 95 -8.12 -1.70 7.69
C CYS A 95 -7.07 -2.39 6.79
N PRO A 96 -5.84 -2.60 7.29
CA PRO A 96 -4.91 -3.48 6.60
C PRO A 96 -5.44 -4.90 6.75
N ILE A 97 -6.05 -5.44 5.69
CA ILE A 97 -6.35 -6.87 5.61
C ILE A 97 -5.06 -7.61 5.97
N GLY A 98 -5.01 -8.22 7.16
CA GLY A 98 -3.96 -9.14 7.58
C GLY A 98 -2.89 -8.66 8.58
N LEU A 99 -2.88 -7.42 9.10
CA LEU A 99 -1.91 -7.07 10.15
C LEU A 99 -2.34 -7.51 11.56
N GLU A 100 -3.64 -7.55 11.85
CA GLU A 100 -4.17 -8.04 13.13
C GLU A 100 -3.85 -9.53 13.35
N GLN A 101 -3.75 -10.34 12.28
CA GLN A 101 -3.41 -11.77 12.40
C GLN A 101 -1.95 -12.06 12.73
N GLU A 102 -1.02 -11.16 12.39
CA GLU A 102 0.40 -11.38 12.66
C GLU A 102 0.79 -10.95 14.08
N GLU A 103 0.12 -9.94 14.65
CA GLU A 103 0.30 -9.57 16.06
C GLU A 103 -0.32 -10.62 17.00
N ASP A 104 -1.51 -11.14 16.69
CA ASP A 104 -2.18 -12.19 17.47
C ASP A 104 -1.39 -13.53 17.44
N LYS A 105 -0.74 -13.86 16.32
CA LYS A 105 0.21 -14.99 16.21
C LYS A 105 1.51 -14.77 16.99
N ARG A 106 2.00 -13.53 17.08
CA ARG A 106 3.21 -13.21 17.84
C ARG A 106 2.96 -13.30 19.33
N GLU A 107 1.85 -12.75 19.82
CA GLU A 107 1.46 -12.84 21.23
C GLU A 107 1.20 -14.28 21.67
N THR A 108 0.50 -15.09 20.86
CA THR A 108 0.32 -16.52 21.16
C THR A 108 1.63 -17.31 21.17
N ALA A 109 2.58 -16.99 20.28
CA ALA A 109 3.91 -17.61 20.29
C ALA A 109 4.73 -17.26 21.55
N HIS A 110 4.60 -16.04 22.06
CA HIS A 110 5.26 -15.63 23.32
C HIS A 110 4.64 -16.29 24.56
N HIS A 111 3.36 -16.65 24.53
CA HIS A 111 2.69 -17.36 25.63
C HIS A 111 2.92 -18.88 25.65
N LEU A 112 3.38 -19.48 24.55
CA LEU A 112 3.68 -20.92 24.46
C LEU A 112 5.09 -21.32 24.92
N THR A 113 5.92 -20.37 25.38
CA THR A 113 7.28 -20.67 25.85
C THR A 113 7.37 -20.61 27.38
N LEU A 114 6.67 -21.51 28.08
CA LEU A 114 7.02 -21.91 29.46
C LEU A 114 6.23 -23.15 29.89
N VAL A 115 6.72 -24.33 29.52
CA VAL A 115 6.71 -25.50 30.39
C VAL A 115 8.01 -26.27 30.11
N ALA A 116 8.92 -26.23 31.08
CA ALA A 116 9.99 -27.21 31.22
C ALA A 116 9.44 -28.46 31.91
#